data_AF-A0A818ESF4-F1
#
_entry.id   AF-A0A818ESF4-F1
#
_cell.length_a   1.000
_cell.length_b   1.000
_cell.length_c   1.000
_cell.angle_alpha   90.00
_cell.angle_beta   90.00
_cell.angle_gamma   90.00
#
_symmetry.space_group_name_H-M   'P 1'
#
loop_
_entity.id
_entity.type
_entity.pdbx_description
1 polymer ?
#
loop_
_entity_poly.entity_id
_entity_poly.type
_entity_poly.pdbx_seq_one_letter_code
_entity_poly.pdbx_strand_id
1 'polypeptide(L)'
;MDKDDYNKKMETLLEEQPKCKHSYKEPTITYEDRVTRLLTRLLKEGFITNEECNMAQPIGSRPARLYGSPKLHKANENYPLRPAMSAIKTVGYGLGKMLTNPLKHLRRSP
;
A
#
# COMPACT_ATOMS: atom_id res chain seq x y z
N MET A 1 20.50 13.73 8.69
CA MET A 1 20.93 12.84 7.61
C MET A 1 20.91 13.64 6.33
N ASP A 2 21.97 13.58 5.55
CA ASP A 2 22.03 14.25 4.26
C ASP A 2 21.08 13.58 3.25
N LYS A 3 20.56 14.34 2.28
CA LYS A 3 19.59 13.84 1.30
C LYS A 3 20.20 12.78 0.37
N ASP A 4 21.46 12.95 -0.03
CA ASP A 4 22.11 12.02 -0.94
C ASP A 4 22.50 10.72 -0.21
N ASP A 5 22.92 10.82 1.05
CA ASP A 5 23.11 9.65 1.93
C ASP A 5 21.79 8.87 2.12
N TYR A 6 20.68 9.59 2.31
CA TYR A 6 19.36 8.99 2.40
C TYR A 6 18.97 8.24 1.12
N ASN A 7 19.11 8.89 -0.04
CA ASN A 7 18.73 8.30 -1.34
C ASN A 7 19.55 7.04 -1.62
N LYS A 8 20.87 7.08 -1.41
CA LYS A 8 21.74 5.91 -1.58
C LYS A 8 21.32 4.76 -0.68
N LYS A 9 21.06 5.01 0.60
CA LYS A 9 20.60 3.97 1.53
C LYS A 9 19.22 3.41 1.16
N MET A 10 18.34 4.22 0.58
CA MET A 10 17.05 3.74 0.07
C MET A 10 17.21 2.87 -1.18
N GLU A 11 18.11 3.23 -2.10
CA GLU A 11 18.43 2.43 -3.29
C GLU A 11 19.03 1.08 -2.90
N THR A 12 20.05 1.07 -2.03
CA THR A 12 20.63 -0.17 -1.49
C THR A 12 19.56 -1.04 -0.83
N LEU A 13 18.68 -0.44 -0.02
CA LEU A 13 17.57 -1.16 0.62
C LEU A 13 16.61 -1.78 -0.40
N LEU A 14 16.37 -1.15 -1.54
CA LEU A 14 15.50 -1.69 -2.59
C LEU A 14 16.18 -2.82 -3.38
N GLU A 15 17.48 -2.70 -3.64
CA GLU A 15 18.27 -3.67 -4.39
C GLU A 15 18.51 -4.97 -3.61
N GLU A 16 18.75 -4.86 -2.29
CA GLU A 16 18.97 -6.01 -1.41
C GLU A 16 17.71 -6.87 -1.18
N GLN A 17 16.53 -6.36 -1.52
CA GLN A 17 15.26 -7.04 -1.26
C GLN A 17 14.85 -7.91 -2.45
N PRO A 18 14.89 -9.26 -2.34
CA PRO A 18 14.58 -10.16 -3.47
C PRO A 18 13.13 -10.05 -3.97
N LYS A 19 12.25 -9.40 -3.18
CA LYS A 19 10.84 -9.16 -3.51
C LYS A 19 10.61 -7.84 -4.26
N CYS A 20 11.59 -6.95 -4.25
CA CYS A 20 11.53 -5.68 -4.98
C CYS A 20 12.04 -5.93 -6.41
N LYS A 21 11.18 -5.65 -7.40
CA LYS A 21 11.53 -5.74 -8.81
C LYS A 21 11.26 -4.40 -9.47
N HIS A 22 12.20 -3.97 -10.30
CA HIS A 22 12.00 -2.79 -11.14
C HIS A 22 10.88 -3.08 -12.14
N SER A 23 9.91 -2.16 -12.23
CA SER A 23 8.81 -2.21 -13.20
C SER A 23 8.80 -0.94 -14.00
N TYR A 24 8.89 -1.06 -15.33
CA TYR A 24 8.81 0.06 -16.26
C TYR A 24 7.37 0.48 -16.57
N LYS A 25 6.41 -0.43 -16.35
CA LYS A 25 5.00 -0.15 -16.55
C LYS A 25 4.35 0.21 -15.22
N GLU A 26 3.63 1.33 -15.23
CA GLU A 26 2.76 1.76 -14.15
C GLU A 26 1.43 0.98 -14.28
N PRO A 27 1.10 0.06 -13.35
CA PRO A 27 -0.04 -0.83 -13.51
C PRO A 27 -1.30 -0.32 -12.79
N THR A 28 -1.28 0.88 -12.20
CA THR A 28 -2.35 1.36 -11.30
C THR A 28 -3.68 1.37 -12.02
N ILE A 29 -3.75 1.94 -13.22
CA ILE A 29 -5.01 2.00 -14.01
C ILE A 29 -5.57 0.58 -14.25
N THR A 30 -4.71 -0.37 -14.65
CA THR A 30 -5.12 -1.75 -14.88
C THR A 30 -5.65 -2.42 -13.61
N TYR A 31 -5.10 -2.09 -12.45
CA TYR A 31 -5.58 -2.59 -11.17
C TYR A 31 -6.88 -1.89 -10.74
N GLU A 32 -7.03 -0.59 -10.96
CA GLU A 32 -8.29 0.13 -10.71
C GLU A 32 -9.43 -0.47 -11.52
N ASP A 33 -9.22 -0.75 -12.80
CA ASP A 33 -10.20 -1.40 -13.67
C ASP A 33 -10.62 -2.77 -13.12
N ARG A 34 -9.65 -3.57 -12.67
CA ARG A 34 -9.92 -4.89 -12.09
C ARG A 34 -10.77 -4.79 -10.83
N VAL A 35 -10.43 -3.89 -9.92
CA VAL A 35 -11.17 -3.68 -8.67
C VAL A 35 -12.56 -3.15 -8.97
N THR A 36 -12.69 -2.16 -9.86
CA THR A 36 -13.98 -1.58 -10.25
C THR A 36 -14.93 -2.63 -10.84
N ARG A 37 -14.43 -3.47 -11.76
CA ARG A 37 -15.22 -4.59 -12.31
C ARG A 37 -15.65 -5.58 -11.23
N LEU A 38 -14.77 -5.91 -10.28
CA LEU A 38 -15.08 -6.79 -9.16
C LEU A 38 -16.20 -6.19 -8.30
N LEU A 39 -16.06 -4.93 -7.89
CA LEU A 39 -17.06 -4.23 -7.07
C LEU A 39 -18.41 -4.14 -7.77
N THR A 40 -18.40 -3.85 -9.08
CA THR A 40 -19.62 -3.79 -9.89
C THR A 40 -20.33 -5.14 -9.92
N ARG A 41 -19.58 -6.24 -10.07
CA ARG A 41 -20.14 -7.58 -10.04
C ARG A 41 -20.74 -7.91 -8.67
N LEU A 42 -19.99 -7.67 -7.60
CA LEU A 42 -20.45 -7.92 -6.23
C LEU A 42 -21.70 -7.13 -5.87
N LEU A 43 -21.78 -5.87 -6.33
CA LEU A 43 -22.97 -5.04 -6.14
C LEU A 43 -24.19 -5.61 -6.89
N LYS A 44 -24.00 -6.06 -8.15
CA LYS A 44 -25.08 -6.69 -8.94
C LYS A 44 -25.57 -8.01 -8.34
N GLU A 45 -24.65 -8.78 -7.75
CA GLU A 45 -24.96 -10.04 -7.07
C GLU A 45 -25.56 -9.83 -5.66
N GLY A 46 -25.61 -8.59 -5.17
CA GLY A 46 -26.18 -8.25 -3.87
C GLY A 46 -25.28 -8.58 -2.67
N PHE A 47 -23.99 -8.84 -2.90
CA PHE A 47 -23.03 -9.15 -1.82
C PHE A 47 -22.57 -7.91 -1.04
N ILE A 48 -22.63 -6.72 -1.66
CA ILE A 48 -22.27 -5.45 -1.05
C ILE A 48 -23.34 -4.40 -1.33
N THR A 49 -23.46 -3.44 -0.43
CA THR A 49 -24.34 -2.27 -0.58
C THR A 49 -23.72 -1.21 -1.49
N ASN A 50 -24.55 -0.27 -1.96
CA ASN A 50 -24.05 0.90 -2.71
C ASN A 50 -23.06 1.73 -1.88
N GLU A 51 -23.28 1.85 -0.58
CA GLU A 51 -22.41 2.59 0.34
C GLU A 51 -21.03 1.92 0.47
N GLU A 52 -21.00 0.59 0.64
CA GLU A 52 -19.78 -0.19 0.67
C GLU A 52 -19.03 -0.14 -0.67
N CYS A 53 -19.76 -0.23 -1.79
CA CYS A 53 -19.17 -0.09 -3.12
C CYS A 53 -18.51 1.29 -3.29
N ASN A 54 -19.20 2.37 -2.91
CA ASN A 54 -18.67 3.73 -2.99
C ASN A 54 -17.45 3.93 -2.08
N MET A 55 -17.43 3.32 -0.89
CA MET A 55 -16.26 3.36 0.00
C MET A 55 -15.07 2.58 -0.57
N ALA A 56 -15.34 1.45 -1.22
CA ALA A 56 -14.32 0.56 -1.78
C ALA A 56 -13.76 1.04 -3.12
N GLN A 57 -14.51 1.87 -3.84
CA GLN A 57 -14.17 2.33 -5.19
C GLN A 57 -12.81 3.05 -5.22
N PRO A 58 -11.86 2.59 -6.06
CA PRO A 58 -10.63 3.33 -6.28
C PRO A 58 -10.90 4.61 -7.08
N ILE A 59 -10.39 5.74 -6.60
CA ILE A 59 -10.51 7.05 -7.26
C ILE A 59 -9.15 7.74 -7.25
N GLY A 60 -8.55 7.91 -8.42
CA GLY A 60 -7.27 8.60 -8.57
C GLY A 60 -6.15 7.94 -7.77
N SER A 61 -6.05 6.61 -7.87
CA SER A 61 -5.07 5.84 -7.11
C SER A 61 -3.65 6.14 -7.56
N ARG A 62 -2.70 5.83 -6.67
CA ARG A 62 -1.26 5.94 -6.92
C ARG A 62 -0.53 4.72 -6.37
N PRO A 63 0.70 4.43 -6.84
CA PRO A 63 1.57 3.46 -6.21
C PRO A 63 1.79 3.73 -4.72
N ALA A 64 2.04 2.66 -3.97
CA ALA A 64 2.43 2.76 -2.57
C ALA A 64 3.75 3.53 -2.45
N ARG A 65 3.89 4.33 -1.39
CA ARG A 65 5.11 5.12 -1.16
C ARG A 65 5.94 4.45 -0.07
N LEU A 66 7.22 4.21 -0.37
CA LEU A 66 8.17 3.70 0.60
C LEU A 66 8.94 4.87 1.23
N TYR A 67 9.06 4.84 2.56
CA TYR A 67 9.82 5.79 3.36
C TYR A 67 10.83 5.04 4.21
N GLY A 68 11.97 5.65 4.53
CA GLY A 68 12.96 5.09 5.45
C GLY A 68 13.18 5.99 6.66
N SER A 69 12.65 5.66 7.84
CA SER A 69 12.98 6.45 9.03
C SER A 69 14.34 6.01 9.58
N PRO A 70 15.29 6.93 9.82
CA PRO A 70 16.61 6.56 10.37
C PRO A 70 16.46 6.05 11.80
N LYS A 71 17.11 4.92 12.11
CA LYS A 71 17.21 4.41 13.48
C LYS A 71 18.28 5.20 14.24
N LEU A 72 17.87 6.29 14.89
CA LEU A 72 18.78 7.21 15.62
C LEU A 72 19.61 6.53 16.71
N HIS A 73 19.07 5.50 17.37
CA HIS A 73 19.76 4.75 18.43
C HIS A 73 20.83 3.77 17.90
N LYS A 74 20.94 3.59 16.59
CA LYS A 74 21.89 2.69 15.91
C LYS A 74 23.00 3.49 15.22
N ALA A 75 23.59 4.44 15.96
CA ALA A 75 24.68 5.27 15.46
C ALA A 75 25.92 4.44 15.08
N ASN A 76 26.17 3.35 15.80
CA ASN A 76 27.22 2.36 15.52
C ASN A 76 27.04 1.60 14.19
N GLU A 77 25.83 1.58 13.63
CA GLU A 77 25.48 0.93 12.36
C GLU A 77 25.24 1.98 11.24
N ASN A 78 25.78 3.19 11.40
CA ASN A 78 25.57 4.31 10.47
C ASN A 78 24.10 4.69 10.24
N TYR A 79 23.29 4.67 11.31
CA TYR A 79 21.88 5.08 11.28
C TYR A 79 21.05 4.37 10.19
N PRO A 80 20.91 3.03 10.26
CA PRO A 80 20.20 2.26 9.25
C PRO A 80 18.74 2.72 9.12
N LEU A 81 18.21 2.64 7.89
CA LEU A 81 16.82 3.01 7.62
C LEU A 81 15.86 1.90 8.02
N ARG A 82 14.74 2.26 8.66
CA ARG A 82 13.59 1.38 8.85
C ARG A 82 12.58 1.66 7.74
N PRO A 83 12.38 0.74 6.78
CA PRO A 83 11.42 0.93 5.71
C PRO A 83 9.99 0.90 6.24
N ALA A 84 9.15 1.80 5.72
CA ALA A 84 7.73 1.89 6.00
C ALA A 84 6.97 2.19 4.71
N MET A 85 5.98 1.37 4.38
CA MET A 85 5.19 1.51 3.16
C MET A 85 3.84 2.16 3.47
N SER A 86 3.54 3.28 2.83
CA SER A 86 2.23 3.92 2.89
C SER A 86 1.34 3.40 1.78
N ALA A 87 0.27 2.72 2.16
CA ALA A 87 -0.79 2.27 1.26
C ALA A 87 -1.88 3.34 1.01
N ILE A 88 -1.70 4.56 1.51
CA ILE A 88 -2.70 5.62 1.41
C ILE A 88 -2.89 6.05 -0.05
N LYS A 89 -4.15 6.03 -0.51
CA LYS A 89 -4.55 6.27 -1.91
C LYS A 89 -4.00 5.24 -2.90
N THR A 90 -3.60 4.05 -2.44
CA THR A 90 -3.38 2.93 -3.35
C THR A 90 -4.71 2.34 -3.80
N VAL A 91 -4.69 1.55 -4.89
CA VAL A 91 -5.89 0.91 -5.46
C VAL A 91 -6.70 0.13 -4.42
N GLY A 92 -6.02 -0.55 -3.50
CA GLY A 92 -6.66 -1.34 -2.44
C GLY A 92 -7.09 -0.55 -1.20
N TYR A 93 -6.83 0.76 -1.13
CA TYR A 93 -7.02 1.54 0.09
C TYR A 93 -8.50 1.61 0.52
N GLY A 94 -9.39 1.99 -0.41
CA GLY A 94 -10.83 2.05 -0.15
C GLY A 94 -11.39 0.68 0.22
N LEU A 95 -11.04 -0.34 -0.58
CA LEU A 95 -11.43 -1.73 -0.33
C LEU A 95 -11.00 -2.22 1.05
N GLY A 96 -9.74 -2.00 1.43
CA GLY A 96 -9.23 -2.37 2.74
C GLY A 96 -9.99 -1.68 3.87
N LYS A 97 -10.33 -0.39 3.70
CA LYS A 97 -11.14 0.38 4.65
C LYS A 97 -12.55 -0.21 4.78
N MET A 98 -13.22 -0.50 3.67
CA MET A 98 -14.55 -1.10 3.64
C MET A 98 -14.56 -2.46 4.39
N LEU A 99 -13.53 -3.27 4.21
CA LEU A 99 -13.42 -4.60 4.84
C LEU A 99 -13.17 -4.57 6.35
N THR A 100 -12.78 -3.44 6.94
CA THR A 100 -12.50 -3.35 8.38
C THR A 100 -13.70 -3.67 9.26
N ASN A 101 -14.90 -3.28 8.84
CA ASN A 101 -16.13 -3.51 9.59
C ASN A 101 -16.61 -4.98 9.46
N PRO A 102 -16.80 -5.53 8.24
CA PRO A 102 -17.22 -6.93 8.09
C PRO A 102 -16.26 -7.92 8.75
N LEU A 103 -14.95 -7.67 8.65
CA LEU A 103 -13.93 -8.60 9.17
C LEU A 103 -13.56 -8.34 10.64
N LYS A 104 -14.22 -7.38 11.32
CA LYS A 104 -13.93 -7.03 12.71
C LYS A 104 -14.02 -8.23 13.65
N HIS A 105 -14.98 -9.14 13.41
CA HIS A 105 -15.19 -10.34 14.22
C HIS A 105 -14.04 -11.34 14.14
N LEU A 106 -13.25 -11.33 13.06
CA LEU A 106 -12.06 -12.20 12.90
C LEU A 106 -10.86 -11.66 13.66
N ARG A 107 -10.89 -10.39 14.06
CA ARG A 107 -9.81 -9.76 14.81
C ARG A 107 -9.87 -10.24 16.27
N ARG A 108 -9.20 -11.36 16.56
CA ARG A 108 -8.91 -11.77 17.94
C ARG A 108 -8.12 -10.63 18.61
N SER A 109 -8.63 -10.11 19.72
CA SER A 109 -7.82 -9.19 20.54
C SER A 109 -6.64 -10.00 21.11
N PRO A 110 -5.40 -9.50 20.98
CA PRO A 110 -4.30 -10.03 21.79
C PRO A 110 -4.55 -9.81 23.28
#